data_AF-A0A819CXY0-F1
#
_entry.id   AF-A0A819CXY0-F1
#
_cell.length_a   1.000
_cell.length_b   1.000
_cell.length_c   1.000
_cell.angle_alpha   90.00
_cell.angle_beta   90.00
_cell.angle_gamma   90.00
#
_symmetry.space_group_name_H-M   'P 1'
#
loop_
_entity.id
_entity.type
_entity.pdbx_description
1 polymer ?
#
loop_
_entity_poly.entity_id
_entity_poly.type
_entity_poly.pdbx_seq_one_letter_code
_entity_poly.pdbx_strand_id
1 'polypeptide(L)'
;MPRLQNYCNSKWKNIRQWYTNKLFPKADLNRVLLQCFKSAWLYAFLHDGLKFPVNYQRLRSASLVNNNDVQWTLGAILYKTRFLPLRTINQVKSTVHYRKSHTDSTVMIILICSMLFICVLMFYRKILRTKILSLFIRRSSLYSSSSNSNFNQRYQLLTSVIIDDSPSLSNIYSNGKSSSSYNGRLRSV
;
A
#
# COMPACT_ATOMS: atom_id res chain seq x y z
N MET A 1 8.42 45.49 -42.41
CA MET A 1 7.64 45.48 -41.15
C MET A 1 7.45 46.91 -40.63
N PRO A 2 6.39 47.63 -41.04
CA PRO A 2 6.28 49.08 -40.83
C PRO A 2 6.12 49.51 -39.36
N ARG A 3 5.42 48.71 -38.53
CA ARG A 3 5.25 49.02 -37.10
C ARG A 3 6.57 49.04 -36.32
N LEU A 4 7.49 48.11 -36.65
CA LEU A 4 8.82 48.06 -36.06
C LEU A 4 9.62 49.32 -36.41
N GLN A 5 9.62 49.69 -37.69
CA GLN A 5 10.33 50.86 -38.18
C GLN A 5 9.84 52.16 -37.51
N ASN A 6 8.52 52.32 -37.37
CA ASN A 6 7.93 53.47 -36.68
C ASN A 6 8.32 53.52 -35.19
N TYR A 7 8.37 52.36 -34.52
CA TYR A 7 8.77 52.28 -33.11
C TYR A 7 10.26 52.62 -32.93
N CYS A 8 11.14 52.02 -33.74
CA CYS A 8 12.58 52.26 -33.67
C CYS A 8 12.98 53.69 -34.06
N ASN A 9 12.26 54.31 -34.99
CA ASN A 9 12.50 55.71 -35.40
C ASN A 9 11.93 56.75 -34.42
N SER A 10 11.17 56.31 -33.40
CA SER A 10 10.61 57.21 -32.40
C SER A 10 11.67 57.64 -31.39
N LYS A 11 11.66 58.93 -31.02
CA LYS A 11 12.56 59.46 -29.98
C LYS A 11 12.23 58.82 -28.62
N TRP A 12 13.27 58.52 -27.83
CA TRP A 12 13.12 57.96 -26.47
C TRP A 12 12.17 58.77 -25.58
N LYS A 13 12.16 60.11 -25.70
CA LYS A 13 11.24 60.98 -24.97
C LYS A 13 9.77 60.60 -25.19
N ASN A 14 9.39 60.30 -26.44
CA ASN A 14 8.01 59.93 -26.78
C ASN A 14 7.68 58.54 -26.22
N ILE A 15 8.61 57.60 -26.36
CA ILE A 15 8.45 56.22 -25.86
C ILE A 15 8.30 56.22 -24.33
N ARG A 16 9.11 57.02 -23.63
CA ARG A 16 9.03 57.20 -22.18
C ARG A 16 7.69 57.82 -21.76
N GLN A 17 7.19 58.80 -22.51
CA GLN A 17 5.88 59.39 -22.26
C GLN A 17 4.75 58.36 -22.42
N TRP A 18 4.78 57.53 -23.47
CA TRP A 18 3.81 56.44 -23.64
C TRP A 18 3.87 55.42 -22.49
N TYR A 19 5.08 55.09 -22.02
CA TYR A 19 5.26 54.24 -20.85
C TYR A 19 4.66 54.87 -19.58
N THR A 20 4.94 56.16 -19.31
CA THR A 20 4.37 56.89 -18.18
C THR A 20 2.84 56.98 -18.25
N ASN A 21 2.29 57.11 -19.46
CA ASN A 21 0.86 57.11 -19.72
C ASN A 21 0.22 55.71 -19.62
N LYS A 22 0.95 54.69 -19.15
CA LYS A 22 0.50 53.30 -19.01
C LYS A 22 -0.03 52.66 -20.32
N LEU A 23 0.48 53.10 -21.47
CA LEU A 23 0.13 52.49 -22.77
C LEU A 23 0.57 51.03 -22.88
N PHE A 24 1.52 50.60 -22.04
CA PHE A 24 2.06 49.23 -22.00
C PHE A 24 1.87 48.61 -20.60
N PRO A 25 0.67 48.11 -20.25
CA PRO A 25 0.35 47.73 -18.87
C PRO A 25 1.14 46.53 -18.33
N LYS A 26 1.67 45.67 -19.23
CA LYS A 26 2.44 44.47 -18.89
C LYS A 26 3.95 44.61 -19.17
N ALA A 27 4.41 45.80 -19.51
CA ALA A 27 5.80 46.03 -19.86
C ALA A 27 6.47 46.92 -18.82
N ASP A 28 7.65 46.50 -18.40
CA ASP A 28 8.59 47.22 -17.56
C ASP A 28 9.56 48.04 -18.42
N LEU A 29 10.27 48.99 -17.80
CA LEU A 29 11.12 49.95 -18.52
C LEU A 29 12.15 49.26 -19.42
N ASN A 30 12.81 48.20 -18.92
CA ASN A 30 13.78 47.41 -19.69
C ASN A 30 13.14 46.72 -20.89
N ARG A 31 11.88 46.30 -20.77
CA ARG A 31 11.14 45.66 -21.86
C ARG A 31 10.86 46.64 -22.99
N VAL A 32 10.51 47.88 -22.64
CA VAL A 32 10.32 48.97 -23.61
C VAL A 32 11.64 49.35 -24.26
N LEU A 33 12.70 49.54 -23.48
CA LEU A 33 14.02 49.94 -23.97
C LEU A 33 14.62 48.94 -24.98
N LEU A 34 14.49 47.65 -24.70
CA LEU A 34 15.03 46.59 -25.56
C LEU A 34 14.09 46.16 -26.69
N GLN A 35 12.89 46.73 -26.78
CA GLN A 35 11.87 46.26 -27.72
C GLN A 35 12.34 46.34 -29.18
N CYS A 36 12.94 47.46 -29.59
CA CYS A 36 13.45 47.64 -30.96
C CYS A 36 14.53 46.60 -31.31
N PHE A 37 15.51 46.43 -30.43
CA PHE A 37 16.58 45.44 -30.63
C PHE A 37 16.03 44.01 -30.71
N LYS A 38 15.19 43.60 -29.75
CA LYS A 38 14.64 42.24 -29.70
C LYS A 38 13.82 41.91 -30.94
N SER A 39 13.05 42.86 -31.44
CA SER A 39 12.21 42.66 -32.63
C SER A 39 13.00 42.72 -33.94
N ALA A 40 14.02 43.58 -34.05
CA ALA A 40 14.94 43.58 -35.18
C ALA A 40 15.75 42.28 -35.25
N TRP A 41 16.27 41.82 -34.11
CA TRP A 41 16.96 40.54 -34.00
C TRP A 41 16.05 39.37 -34.37
N LEU A 42 14.81 39.34 -33.87
CA LEU A 42 13.84 38.30 -34.22
C LEU A 42 13.52 38.29 -35.72
N TYR A 43 13.39 39.46 -36.34
CA TYR A 43 13.17 39.58 -37.78
C TYR A 43 14.33 38.98 -38.59
N ALA A 44 15.57 39.38 -38.27
CA ALA A 44 16.76 38.82 -38.92
C ALA A 44 16.91 37.32 -38.64
N PHE A 45 16.68 36.88 -37.40
CA PHE A 45 16.74 35.47 -37.04
C PHE A 45 15.74 34.62 -37.85
N LEU A 46 14.51 35.10 -38.04
CA LEU A 46 13.49 34.40 -38.81
C LEU A 46 13.80 34.37 -40.31
N HIS A 47 14.09 35.52 -40.90
CA HIS A 47 14.23 35.65 -42.36
C HIS A 47 15.63 35.30 -42.87
N ASP A 48 16.68 35.75 -42.18
CA ASP A 48 18.07 35.51 -42.60
C ASP A 48 18.62 34.21 -42.00
N GLY A 49 18.27 33.90 -40.75
CA GLY A 49 18.69 32.68 -40.07
C GLY A 49 17.90 31.46 -40.51
N LEU A 50 16.61 31.42 -40.18
CA LEU A 50 15.70 30.30 -40.45
C LEU A 50 15.13 30.29 -41.88
N LYS A 51 15.49 31.27 -42.72
CA LYS A 51 15.07 31.38 -44.13
C LYS A 51 13.55 31.38 -44.32
N PHE A 52 12.79 31.92 -43.37
CA PHE A 52 11.34 32.06 -43.54
C PHE A 52 11.04 33.10 -44.64
N PRO A 53 10.08 32.83 -45.55
CA PRO A 53 9.69 33.81 -46.54
C PRO A 53 8.99 35.00 -45.87
N VAL A 54 9.27 36.20 -46.34
CA VAL A 54 8.77 37.47 -45.75
C VAL A 54 7.25 37.56 -45.79
N ASN A 55 6.61 36.93 -46.76
CA ASN A 55 5.16 36.91 -46.96
C ASN A 55 4.46 35.69 -46.29
N TYR A 56 5.11 35.01 -45.35
CA TYR A 56 4.54 33.82 -44.71
C TYR A 56 3.41 34.15 -43.72
N GLN A 57 2.17 33.79 -44.08
CA GLN A 57 0.97 34.14 -43.30
C GLN A 57 0.63 33.18 -42.15
N ARG A 58 1.28 32.00 -42.10
CA ARG A 58 0.99 30.96 -41.10
C ARG A 58 1.82 31.08 -39.82
N LEU A 59 2.76 32.03 -39.74
CA LEU A 59 3.48 32.29 -38.50
C LEU A 59 2.58 33.09 -37.53
N ARG A 60 2.27 32.48 -36.39
CA ARG A 60 1.48 33.11 -35.32
C ARG A 60 2.26 33.07 -34.02
N SER A 61 2.35 34.21 -33.35
CA SER A 61 2.89 34.30 -31.99
C SER A 61 1.80 33.90 -31.01
N ALA A 62 2.03 32.86 -30.22
CA ALA A 62 1.13 32.42 -29.15
C ALA A 62 1.93 32.28 -27.85
N SER A 63 1.46 32.91 -26.78
CA SER A 63 1.99 32.69 -25.42
C SER A 63 1.15 31.67 -24.64
N LEU A 64 -0.13 31.55 -25.00
CA LEU A 64 -1.12 30.70 -24.37
C LEU A 64 -1.80 29.85 -25.44
N VAL A 65 -2.02 28.58 -25.17
CA VAL A 65 -2.86 27.68 -25.99
C VAL A 65 -3.90 27.06 -25.06
N ASN A 66 -5.19 27.25 -25.35
CA ASN A 66 -6.31 26.83 -24.49
C ASN A 66 -6.16 27.30 -23.03
N ASN A 67 -5.80 28.56 -22.84
CA ASN A 67 -5.54 29.19 -21.54
C ASN A 67 -4.39 28.57 -20.71
N ASN A 68 -3.58 27.70 -21.32
CA ASN A 68 -2.41 27.12 -20.68
C ASN A 68 -1.14 27.73 -21.27
N ASP A 69 -0.17 28.02 -20.41
CA ASP A 69 1.14 28.51 -20.82
C ASP A 69 1.87 27.44 -21.65
N VAL A 70 2.36 27.84 -22.82
CA VAL A 70 3.14 26.94 -23.68
C VAL A 70 4.57 26.90 -23.13
N GLN A 71 4.85 25.93 -22.26
CA GLN A 71 6.18 25.69 -21.71
C GLN A 71 6.79 24.41 -22.27
N TRP A 72 8.08 24.43 -22.59
CA TRP A 72 8.85 23.25 -23.00
C TRP A 72 8.82 22.14 -21.94
N THR A 73 8.64 22.50 -20.67
CA THR A 73 8.51 21.59 -19.53
C THR A 73 7.35 20.61 -19.70
N LEU A 74 6.22 21.05 -20.29
CA LEU A 74 5.07 20.18 -20.55
C LEU A 74 5.42 19.08 -21.56
N GLY A 75 6.19 19.43 -22.60
CA GLY A 75 6.74 18.45 -23.54
C GLY A 75 7.74 17.50 -22.88
N ALA A 76 8.59 18.03 -22.00
CA ALA A 76 9.60 17.24 -21.29
C ALA A 76 8.96 16.20 -20.36
N ILE A 77 7.96 16.59 -19.56
CA ILE A 77 7.25 15.65 -18.70
C ILE A 77 6.51 14.59 -19.52
N LEU A 78 5.83 14.99 -20.60
CA LEU A 78 5.14 14.06 -21.50
C LEU A 78 6.10 13.05 -22.13
N TYR A 79 7.28 13.50 -22.56
CA TYR A 79 8.32 12.63 -23.10
C TYR A 79 8.82 11.62 -22.06
N LYS A 80 9.05 12.08 -20.83
CA LYS A 80 9.48 11.21 -19.72
C LYS A 80 8.37 10.23 -19.29
N THR A 81 7.10 10.64 -19.36
CA THR A 81 5.97 9.82 -18.92
C THR A 81 5.40 8.89 -20.00
N ARG A 82 5.95 8.89 -21.22
CA ARG A 82 5.46 8.08 -22.34
C ARG A 82 5.29 6.58 -22.05
N PHE A 83 6.05 6.03 -21.09
CA PHE A 83 6.01 4.61 -20.73
C PHE A 83 5.10 4.28 -19.53
N LEU A 84 4.54 5.27 -18.84
CA LEU A 84 3.57 5.04 -17.77
C LEU A 84 2.32 4.26 -18.25
N PRO A 85 1.67 4.62 -19.37
CA PRO A 85 0.50 3.87 -19.84
C PRO A 85 0.83 2.43 -20.24
N LEU A 86 2.07 2.15 -20.68
CA LEU A 86 2.50 0.81 -21.06
C LEU A 86 2.61 -0.14 -19.86
N ARG A 87 2.99 0.35 -18.67
CA ARG A 87 3.01 -0.47 -17.45
C ARG A 87 1.61 -0.95 -17.08
N THR A 88 0.60 -0.08 -17.19
CA THR A 88 -0.80 -0.43 -16.89
C THR A 88 -1.36 -1.44 -17.89
N ILE A 89 -1.12 -1.26 -19.20
CA ILE A 89 -1.60 -2.20 -20.23
C ILE A 89 -0.93 -3.58 -20.07
N ASN A 90 0.37 -3.62 -19.76
CA ASN A 90 1.07 -4.88 -19.53
C ASN A 90 0.60 -5.57 -18.24
N GLN A 91 0.29 -4.84 -17.18
CA GLN A 91 -0.32 -5.41 -15.97
C GLN A 91 -1.71 -6.01 -16.26
N VAL A 92 -2.54 -5.35 -17.07
CA VAL A 92 -3.85 -5.90 -17.47
C VAL A 92 -3.67 -7.15 -18.35
N LYS A 93 -2.76 -7.15 -19.32
CA LYS A 93 -2.48 -8.34 -20.15
C LYS A 93 -1.91 -9.50 -19.33
N SER A 94 -0.96 -9.23 -18.44
CA SER A 94 -0.36 -10.24 -17.58
C SER A 94 -1.34 -10.76 -16.53
N THR A 95 -2.26 -9.95 -16.01
CA THR A 95 -3.30 -10.44 -15.09
C THR A 95 -4.36 -11.29 -15.79
N VAL A 96 -4.68 -11.03 -17.06
CA VAL A 96 -5.58 -11.88 -17.84
C VAL A 96 -4.95 -13.24 -18.17
N HIS A 97 -3.65 -13.29 -18.50
CA HIS A 97 -2.95 -14.56 -18.74
C HIS A 97 -2.51 -15.29 -17.45
N TYR A 98 -2.30 -14.59 -16.33
CA TYR A 98 -1.93 -15.19 -15.04
C TYR A 98 -3.14 -15.66 -14.22
N ARG A 99 -4.36 -15.16 -14.48
CA ARG A 99 -5.59 -15.62 -13.79
C ARG A 99 -6.11 -16.99 -14.26
N LYS A 100 -5.34 -17.78 -15.02
CA LYS A 100 -5.76 -19.12 -15.46
C LYS A 100 -4.88 -20.30 -14.99
N SER A 101 -3.94 -20.11 -14.06
CA SER A 101 -3.11 -21.25 -13.61
C SER A 101 -2.41 -21.09 -12.25
N HIS A 102 -3.08 -20.54 -11.23
CA HIS A 102 -2.49 -20.53 -9.87
C HIS A 102 -3.42 -20.87 -8.72
N THR A 103 -4.71 -21.06 -8.99
CA THR A 103 -5.68 -21.54 -8.02
C THR A 103 -5.66 -23.07 -7.86
N ASP A 104 -5.21 -23.83 -8.87
CA ASP A 104 -5.17 -25.30 -8.78
C ASP A 104 -3.95 -25.82 -8.02
N SER A 105 -2.76 -25.27 -8.26
CA SER A 105 -1.52 -25.75 -7.61
C SER A 105 -1.49 -25.51 -6.10
N THR A 106 -1.99 -24.35 -5.65
CA THR A 106 -2.02 -23.99 -4.23
C THR A 106 -3.03 -24.85 -3.45
N VAL A 107 -4.19 -25.15 -4.03
CA VAL A 107 -5.20 -26.04 -3.43
C VAL A 107 -4.67 -27.47 -3.31
N MET A 108 -3.98 -27.98 -4.33
CA MET A 108 -3.38 -29.32 -4.30
C MET A 108 -2.32 -29.45 -3.19
N ILE A 109 -1.48 -28.43 -3.00
CA ILE A 109 -0.47 -28.41 -1.94
C ILE A 109 -1.13 -28.42 -0.55
N ILE A 110 -2.19 -27.63 -0.35
CA ILE A 110 -2.92 -27.58 0.93
C ILE A 110 -3.55 -28.94 1.26
N LEU A 111 -4.14 -29.62 0.27
CA LEU A 111 -4.72 -30.95 0.45
C LEU A 111 -3.65 -31.98 0.85
N ILE A 112 -2.50 -32.00 0.18
CA ILE A 112 -1.39 -32.91 0.50
C ILE A 112 -0.88 -32.66 1.93
N CYS A 113 -0.67 -31.40 2.30
CA CYS A 113 -0.23 -31.03 3.66
C CYS A 113 -1.25 -31.49 4.72
N SER A 114 -2.55 -31.33 4.46
CA SER A 114 -3.60 -31.77 5.38
C SER A 114 -3.60 -33.29 5.58
N MET A 115 -3.40 -34.06 4.50
CA MET A 115 -3.36 -35.52 4.54
C MET A 115 -2.17 -36.02 5.36
N LEU A 116 -0.99 -35.44 5.17
CA LEU A 116 0.21 -35.79 5.93
C LEU A 116 0.01 -35.52 7.43
N PHE A 117 -0.57 -34.38 7.78
CA PHE A 117 -0.84 -34.03 9.18
C PHE A 117 -1.80 -35.02 9.85
N ILE A 118 -2.87 -35.42 9.15
CA ILE A 118 -3.83 -36.42 9.64
C ILE A 118 -3.14 -37.78 9.81
N CYS A 119 -2.34 -38.23 8.84
CA CYS A 119 -1.61 -39.49 8.93
C CYS A 119 -0.67 -39.54 10.14
N VAL A 120 0.07 -38.45 10.38
CA VAL A 120 0.96 -38.30 11.52
C VAL A 120 0.19 -38.33 12.85
N LEU A 121 -0.93 -37.61 12.95
CA LEU A 121 -1.81 -37.68 14.12
C LEU A 121 -2.35 -39.09 14.37
N MET A 122 -2.79 -39.80 13.33
CA MET A 122 -3.27 -41.18 13.45
C MET A 122 -2.17 -42.13 13.94
N PHE A 123 -0.94 -41.95 13.44
CA PHE A 123 0.22 -42.71 13.87
C PHE A 123 0.57 -42.43 15.34
N TYR A 124 0.57 -41.16 15.76
CA TYR A 124 0.77 -40.79 17.18
C TYR A 124 -0.31 -41.37 18.08
N ARG A 125 -1.58 -41.35 17.66
CA ARG A 125 -2.68 -41.96 18.42
C ARG A 125 -2.54 -43.47 18.53
N LYS A 126 -2.06 -44.16 17.49
CA LYS A 126 -1.76 -45.60 17.53
C LYS A 126 -0.61 -45.92 18.48
N ILE A 127 0.49 -45.17 18.40
CA ILE A 127 1.64 -45.34 19.31
C ILE A 127 1.24 -45.05 20.77
N LEU A 128 0.45 -44.01 20.99
CA LEU A 128 0.00 -43.69 22.34
C LEU A 128 -0.92 -44.78 22.89
N ARG A 129 -1.81 -45.33 22.06
CA ARG A 129 -2.64 -46.48 22.44
C ARG A 129 -1.82 -47.73 22.76
N THR A 130 -0.81 -48.07 21.97
CA THR A 130 0.04 -49.24 22.24
C THR A 130 0.87 -49.03 23.50
N LYS A 131 1.40 -47.83 23.74
CA LYS A 131 2.09 -47.50 24.99
C LYS A 131 1.16 -47.57 26.20
N ILE A 132 -0.04 -46.98 26.14
CA ILE A 132 -1.03 -47.05 27.23
C ILE A 132 -1.48 -48.49 27.50
N LEU A 133 -1.71 -49.29 26.45
CA LEU A 133 -2.07 -50.71 26.59
C LEU A 133 -0.92 -51.53 27.18
N SER A 134 0.33 -51.26 26.80
CA SER A 134 1.52 -51.90 27.39
C SER A 134 1.72 -51.51 28.86
N LEU A 135 1.39 -50.27 29.24
CA LEU A 135 1.43 -49.82 30.64
C LEU A 135 0.30 -50.44 31.46
N PHE A 136 -0.87 -50.66 30.85
CA PHE A 136 -1.99 -51.39 31.48
C PHE A 136 -1.66 -52.87 31.70
N ILE A 137 -1.03 -53.54 30.72
CA ILE A 137 -0.59 -54.95 30.84
C ILE A 137 0.59 -55.11 31.82
N ARG A 138 1.50 -54.13 31.93
CA ARG A 138 2.59 -54.18 32.93
C ARG A 138 2.12 -53.97 34.37
N ARG A 139 0.94 -53.36 34.57
CA ARG A 139 0.33 -53.19 35.89
C ARG A 139 -0.36 -54.46 36.40
N SER A 140 -0.86 -55.32 35.50
CA SER A 140 -1.39 -56.63 35.89
C SER A 140 -0.29 -57.65 36.24
N SER A 141 0.90 -57.57 35.64
CA SER A 141 2.03 -58.46 36.01
C SER A 141 2.68 -58.12 37.35
N LEU A 142 2.48 -56.90 37.88
CA LEU A 142 2.99 -56.50 39.20
C LEU A 142 2.03 -56.86 40.36
N TYR A 143 0.79 -57.27 40.07
CA TYR A 143 -0.11 -57.84 41.09
C TYR A 143 0.17 -59.32 41.35
N SER A 144 0.81 -60.04 40.42
CA SER A 144 1.13 -61.47 40.55
C SER A 144 2.50 -61.77 41.17
N SER A 145 3.31 -60.75 41.50
CA SER A 145 4.65 -60.94 42.12
C SER A 145 4.77 -60.41 43.55
N SER A 146 3.65 -60.08 44.21
CA SER A 146 3.61 -59.70 45.63
C SER A 146 2.64 -60.57 46.44
N SER A 147 2.68 -61.90 46.25
CA SER A 147 1.90 -62.86 47.05
C SER A 147 2.74 -64.04 47.57
N ASN A 148 4.02 -63.79 47.90
CA ASN A 148 4.89 -64.80 48.51
C ASN A 148 5.86 -64.21 49.55
N SER A 149 5.31 -63.47 50.51
CA SER A 149 5.91 -63.32 51.84
C SER A 149 4.94 -62.53 52.73
N ASN A 150 4.57 -63.11 53.87
CA ASN A 150 3.89 -62.48 55.01
C ASN A 150 2.35 -62.60 55.04
N PHE A 151 1.90 -63.85 55.12
CA PHE A 151 0.56 -64.30 55.52
C PHE A 151 0.21 -64.04 57.00
N ASN A 152 1.08 -63.44 57.82
CA ASN A 152 0.84 -63.31 59.27
C ASN A 152 1.33 -61.97 59.83
N GLN A 153 0.59 -60.87 59.62
CA GLN A 153 0.45 -59.80 60.62
C GLN A 153 -0.49 -58.69 60.14
N ARG A 154 -1.47 -58.38 60.99
CA ARG A 154 -2.40 -57.21 60.94
C ARG A 154 -3.58 -57.29 59.98
N TYR A 155 -4.42 -58.31 60.18
CA TYR A 155 -5.84 -58.04 60.42
C TYR A 155 -5.95 -57.26 61.74
N GLN A 156 -6.05 -55.94 61.68
CA GLN A 156 -6.35 -55.01 62.78
C GLN A 156 -6.20 -53.61 62.15
N LEU A 157 -7.21 -52.78 61.90
CA LEU A 157 -8.48 -52.55 62.55
C LEU A 157 -9.34 -51.68 61.61
N LEU A 158 -10.66 -51.87 61.66
CA LEU A 158 -11.69 -50.86 61.31
C LEU A 158 -12.04 -50.69 59.83
N THR A 159 -12.58 -51.77 59.24
CA THR A 159 -13.83 -51.64 58.50
C THR A 159 -14.98 -51.53 59.51
N SER A 160 -15.28 -50.32 59.95
CA SER A 160 -16.61 -49.98 60.43
C SER A 160 -16.86 -48.53 60.12
N VAL A 161 -18.13 -48.24 59.82
CA VAL A 161 -18.77 -46.92 59.87
C VAL A 161 -19.00 -46.22 58.50
N ILE A 162 -20.19 -46.51 57.94
CA ILE A 162 -21.19 -45.55 57.39
C ILE A 162 -20.87 -44.99 55.97
N ILE A 163 -21.60 -45.31 54.88
CA ILE A 163 -23.04 -45.18 54.53
C ILE A 163 -23.54 -43.72 54.43
N ASP A 164 -23.94 -43.36 53.20
CA ASP A 164 -24.91 -42.33 52.81
C ASP A 164 -24.66 -40.83 53.02
N ASP A 165 -24.95 -40.16 51.91
CA ASP A 165 -25.80 -38.99 51.75
C ASP A 165 -25.42 -37.62 52.35
N SER A 166 -25.57 -36.65 51.44
CA SER A 166 -25.67 -35.21 51.68
C SER A 166 -26.74 -34.92 52.76
N PRO A 167 -26.70 -33.78 53.50
CA PRO A 167 -27.26 -32.57 52.89
C PRO A 167 -26.73 -31.21 53.41
N SER A 168 -26.87 -30.23 52.51
CA SER A 168 -27.25 -28.82 52.72
C SER A 168 -26.87 -28.09 54.02
N LEU A 169 -26.34 -26.87 53.88
CA LEU A 169 -27.16 -25.70 54.21
C LEU A 169 -26.60 -24.41 53.59
N SER A 170 -27.56 -23.62 53.13
CA SER A 170 -27.52 -22.31 52.55
C SER A 170 -26.91 -21.20 53.41
N ASN A 171 -26.52 -20.13 52.72
CA ASN A 171 -26.34 -18.74 53.19
C ASN A 171 -25.04 -18.52 53.98
N ILE A 172 -24.16 -17.61 53.54
CA ILE A 172 -24.22 -16.17 53.81
C ILE A 172 -23.45 -15.47 52.67
N TYR A 173 -24.11 -14.71 51.81
CA TYR A 173 -24.20 -13.23 51.83
C TYR A 173 -22.86 -12.48 51.81
N SER A 174 -22.80 -11.54 50.87
CA SER A 174 -22.05 -10.28 50.91
C SER A 174 -20.62 -10.25 50.36
N ASN A 175 -20.54 -9.83 49.09
CA ASN A 175 -20.19 -8.44 48.72
C ASN A 175 -19.00 -8.27 47.77
N GLY A 176 -19.29 -7.48 46.73
CA GLY A 176 -18.34 -6.56 46.09
C GLY A 176 -18.03 -6.93 44.64
N LYS A 177 -18.92 -6.63 43.67
CA LYS A 177 -18.87 -5.45 42.76
C LYS A 177 -17.62 -5.39 41.89
N SER A 178 -17.66 -5.07 40.60
CA SER A 178 -18.74 -4.74 39.65
C SER A 178 -18.09 -4.62 38.26
N SER A 179 -18.84 -4.99 37.24
CA SER A 179 -18.99 -4.36 35.90
C SER A 179 -17.84 -3.50 35.36
N SER A 180 -17.24 -3.87 34.22
CA SER A 180 -17.70 -3.56 32.85
C SER A 180 -17.73 -2.06 32.55
N SER A 181 -16.94 -1.58 31.57
CA SER A 181 -17.43 -0.68 30.51
C SER A 181 -16.34 -0.26 29.50
N TYR A 182 -16.57 -0.63 28.23
CA TYR A 182 -16.48 0.20 27.00
C TYR A 182 -15.19 0.92 26.53
N ASN A 183 -14.82 0.53 25.30
CA ASN A 183 -14.53 1.34 24.10
C ASN A 183 -13.64 2.60 24.15
N GLY A 184 -12.62 2.58 23.27
CA GLY A 184 -12.60 3.53 22.16
C GLY A 184 -11.47 4.57 22.11
N ARG A 185 -10.61 4.39 21.09
CA ARG A 185 -10.16 5.40 20.10
C ARG A 185 -9.05 6.41 20.45
N LEU A 186 -8.30 6.69 19.36
CA LEU A 186 -7.35 7.79 19.08
C LEU A 186 -5.92 7.56 19.58
N ARG A 187 -4.86 8.06 18.94
CA ARG A 187 -4.51 8.48 17.58
C ARG A 187 -3.02 8.84 17.71
N SER A 188 -2.26 8.58 16.65
CA SER A 188 -0.92 9.11 16.38
C SER A 188 -0.67 10.53 16.89
N VAL A 189 0.50 10.74 17.50
CA VAL A 189 1.45 11.82 17.16
C VAL A 189 2.83 11.18 17.12
#